data_AF-A0A9W6SNM5-F1
#
_entry.id   AF-A0A9W6SNM5-F1
#
_cell.length_a   1.000
_cell.length_b   1.000
_cell.length_c   1.000
_cell.angle_alpha   90.00
_cell.angle_beta   90.00
_cell.angle_gamma   90.00
#
_symmetry.space_group_name_H-M   'P 1'
#
loop_
_entity.id
_entity.type
_entity.pdbx_description
1 polymer ?
#
loop_
_entity_poly.entity_id
_entity_poly.type
_entity_poly.pdbx_seq_one_letter_code
_entity_poly.pdbx_strand_id
1 'polypeptide(L)'
;MGNRIPAPYSPPGVITRPPWLLWLPLFALLLCAVLERAFPQVSLVFLAAFAPLLATIACSAMLTTVYGVAATAEAAVLYHFDDFTCSMGMRGRNELALIAGVGAASVLLTLRRRRYDRRITRIGNVAEAAQYAVLPRLPARVGDVECSALYRSAQIGAMVGGDLYDVRDTPYGVRAIVGDVKGHGLEAVSTMAALLGTFREAVLDLPSLADVAGRLERRMTVDNAARDAELFATAVLIGFAPGEVEVVLCGHPSPFRLTGGSVARLGGDPSPPLGLGDLAAGPPMAVRTPLAPGDVLLACTDGVLESRDAFGRFYPLERRLRTFLVGRRPPLSRLTMGVWDDLRDFTGEPADDIAMLALRPVTPGR
;
A
#
# COMPACT_ATOMS: atom_id res chain seq x y z
N MET A 1 -4.59 4.60 34.72
CA MET A 1 -5.31 5.58 33.86
C MET A 1 -5.62 4.89 32.54
N GLY A 2 -6.88 4.95 32.10
CA GLY A 2 -7.54 3.95 31.28
C GLY A 2 -6.88 3.63 29.93
N ASN A 3 -6.76 2.32 29.68
CA ASN A 3 -6.32 1.70 28.43
C ASN A 3 -7.38 1.96 27.34
N ARG A 4 -7.26 3.06 26.59
CA ARG A 4 -8.10 3.31 25.42
C ARG A 4 -7.59 2.44 24.28
N ILE A 5 -8.33 1.37 24.00
CA ILE A 5 -8.25 0.59 22.77
C ILE A 5 -8.40 1.59 21.60
N PRO A 6 -7.40 1.77 20.73
CA PRO A 6 -7.59 2.56 19.52
C PRO A 6 -8.65 1.88 18.63
N ALA A 7 -9.55 2.68 18.06
CA ALA A 7 -10.68 2.21 17.26
C ALA A 7 -10.22 1.30 16.12
N PRO A 8 -11.01 0.27 15.75
CA PRO A 8 -10.72 -0.54 14.57
C PRO A 8 -10.64 0.33 13.31
N TYR A 9 -9.60 0.06 12.52
CA TYR A 9 -9.35 0.65 11.21
C TYR A 9 -10.61 0.65 10.34
N SER A 10 -11.00 1.83 9.89
CA SER A 10 -12.05 2.00 8.88
C SER A 10 -11.36 1.92 7.51
N PRO A 11 -11.75 1.00 6.62
CA PRO A 11 -11.11 0.88 5.31
C PRO A 11 -11.25 2.19 4.52
N PRO A 12 -10.25 2.54 3.67
CA PRO A 12 -10.28 3.75 2.86
C PRO A 12 -11.54 3.80 2.00
N GLY A 13 -12.01 5.04 1.81
CA GLY A 13 -13.30 5.35 1.21
C GLY A 13 -13.57 4.54 -0.04
N VAL A 14 -14.70 3.82 -0.03
CA VAL A 14 -15.32 3.30 -1.24
C VAL A 14 -15.31 4.46 -2.25
N ILE A 15 -14.64 4.30 -3.40
CA ILE A 15 -14.73 5.25 -4.50
C ILE A 15 -16.22 5.47 -4.74
N THR A 16 -16.72 6.62 -4.27
CA THR A 16 -18.15 6.93 -4.37
C THR A 16 -18.37 7.25 -5.83
N ARG A 17 -18.96 6.29 -6.55
CA ARG A 17 -19.36 6.51 -7.93
C ARG A 17 -20.24 7.75 -7.93
N PRO A 18 -19.97 8.76 -8.77
CA PRO A 18 -20.76 9.96 -8.74
C PRO A 18 -22.23 9.62 -9.06
N PRO A 19 -23.18 10.18 -8.30
CA PRO A 19 -24.57 9.71 -8.28
C PRO A 19 -25.29 9.84 -9.64
N TRP A 20 -24.80 10.71 -10.52
CA TRP A 20 -25.35 10.88 -11.87
C TRP A 20 -25.17 9.62 -12.75
N LEU A 21 -24.14 8.80 -12.51
CA LEU A 21 -23.90 7.57 -13.28
C LEU A 21 -25.04 6.53 -13.11
N LEU A 22 -25.79 6.59 -12.00
CA LEU A 22 -26.90 5.68 -11.73
C LEU A 22 -28.13 5.95 -12.62
N TRP A 23 -28.22 7.16 -13.19
CA TRP A 23 -29.36 7.59 -14.01
C TRP A 23 -29.15 7.33 -15.51
N LEU A 24 -27.92 7.04 -15.95
CA LEU A 24 -27.60 6.77 -17.35
C LEU A 24 -28.44 5.65 -18.00
N PRO A 25 -28.68 4.49 -17.34
CA PRO A 25 -29.48 3.44 -17.94
C PRO A 25 -30.95 3.83 -18.13
N LEU A 26 -31.50 4.59 -17.16
CA LEU A 26 -32.86 5.11 -17.25
C LEU A 26 -33.00 6.15 -18.37
N PHE A 27 -32.01 7.05 -18.48
CA PHE A 27 -31.96 8.02 -19.57
C PHE A 27 -31.90 7.34 -20.94
N ALA A 28 -31.16 6.24 -21.07
CA ALA A 28 -31.10 5.48 -22.33
C ALA A 28 -32.46 4.88 -22.73
N LEU A 29 -33.22 4.31 -21.78
CA LEU A 29 -34.59 3.83 -22.05
C LEU A 29 -35.51 4.98 -22.47
N LEU A 30 -35.53 6.07 -21.69
CA LEU A 30 -36.36 7.25 -22.01
C LEU A 30 -36.02 7.85 -23.38
N LEU A 31 -34.74 7.94 -23.72
CA LEU A 31 -34.27 8.43 -25.01
C LEU A 31 -34.73 7.50 -26.15
N CYS A 32 -34.69 6.19 -25.94
CA CYS A 32 -35.19 5.20 -26.90
C CYS A 32 -36.68 5.44 -27.22
N ALA A 33 -37.52 5.51 -26.19
CA ALA A 33 -38.95 5.79 -26.34
C ALA A 33 -39.25 7.12 -27.06
N VAL A 34 -38.50 8.18 -26.74
CA VAL A 34 -38.68 9.51 -27.37
C VAL A 34 -38.27 9.48 -28.84
N LEU A 35 -37.14 8.85 -29.16
CA LEU A 35 -36.64 8.78 -30.54
C LEU A 35 -37.52 7.92 -31.43
N GLU A 36 -38.01 6.79 -30.95
CA GLU A 36 -38.96 5.94 -31.70
C GLU A 36 -40.21 6.73 -32.09
N ARG A 37 -40.75 7.51 -31.14
CA ARG A 37 -41.94 8.34 -31.37
C ARG A 37 -41.69 9.55 -32.28
N ALA A 38 -40.49 10.12 -32.23
CA ALA A 38 -40.10 11.26 -33.06
C ALA A 38 -39.81 10.85 -34.53
N PHE A 39 -39.35 9.61 -34.75
CA PHE A 39 -38.94 9.10 -36.05
C PHE A 39 -39.65 7.79 -36.42
N PRO A 40 -40.99 7.77 -36.56
CA PRO A 40 -41.76 6.54 -36.82
C PRO A 40 -41.44 5.85 -38.16
N GLN A 41 -40.66 6.50 -39.03
CA GLN A 41 -40.21 5.95 -40.32
C GLN A 41 -38.99 5.01 -40.17
N VAL A 42 -38.34 4.98 -39.01
CA VAL A 42 -37.10 4.22 -38.74
C VAL A 42 -37.24 3.49 -37.41
N SER A 43 -37.08 2.16 -37.41
CA SER A 43 -36.98 1.40 -36.14
C SER A 43 -35.69 1.74 -35.42
N LEU A 44 -35.81 2.30 -34.22
CA LEU A 44 -34.72 2.62 -33.29
C LEU A 44 -34.82 1.78 -32.00
N VAL A 45 -35.72 0.80 -31.95
CA VAL A 45 -35.95 -0.09 -30.80
C VAL A 45 -34.68 -0.80 -30.30
N PHE A 46 -33.72 -1.08 -31.21
CA PHE A 46 -32.42 -1.65 -30.84
C PHE A 46 -31.63 -0.79 -29.84
N LEU A 47 -31.90 0.51 -29.74
CA LEU A 47 -31.25 1.41 -28.78
C LEU A 47 -31.56 1.07 -27.33
N ALA A 48 -32.66 0.36 -27.04
CA ALA A 48 -32.97 -0.11 -25.69
C ALA A 48 -31.87 -1.03 -25.12
N ALA A 49 -31.08 -1.69 -25.98
CA ALA A 49 -29.94 -2.52 -25.58
C ALA A 49 -28.82 -1.73 -24.87
N PHE A 50 -28.74 -0.40 -25.03
CA PHE A 50 -27.75 0.42 -24.33
C PHE A 50 -28.02 0.54 -22.83
N ALA A 51 -29.27 0.38 -22.38
CA ALA A 51 -29.61 0.48 -20.97
C ALA A 51 -28.92 -0.60 -20.10
N PRO A 52 -29.06 -1.92 -20.38
CA PRO A 52 -28.32 -2.93 -19.62
C PRO A 52 -26.79 -2.80 -19.78
N LEU A 53 -26.30 -2.31 -20.92
CA LEU A 53 -24.87 -2.06 -21.14
C LEU A 53 -24.33 -0.98 -20.20
N LEU A 54 -24.99 0.18 -20.12
CA LEU A 54 -24.64 1.27 -19.20
C LEU A 54 -24.81 0.84 -17.73
N ALA A 55 -25.79 -0.02 -17.45
CA ALA A 55 -25.98 -0.59 -16.12
C ALA A 55 -24.79 -1.46 -15.69
N THR A 56 -24.03 -2.09 -16.60
CA THR A 56 -22.81 -2.85 -16.21
C THR A 56 -21.72 -1.99 -15.58
N ILE A 57 -21.66 -0.71 -15.94
CA ILE A 57 -20.66 0.24 -15.45
C ILE A 57 -21.06 0.73 -14.06
N ALA A 58 -22.32 1.16 -13.93
CA ALA A 58 -22.79 1.92 -12.78
C ALA A 58 -23.50 1.07 -11.71
N CYS A 59 -24.12 -0.04 -12.09
CA CYS A 59 -25.11 -0.72 -11.27
C CYS A 59 -24.68 -2.10 -10.74
N SER A 60 -25.52 -2.62 -9.86
CA SER A 60 -25.49 -3.97 -9.31
C SER A 60 -25.97 -5.00 -10.32
N ALA A 61 -25.50 -6.26 -10.29
CA ALA A 61 -25.99 -7.31 -11.19
C ALA A 61 -27.53 -7.45 -11.17
N MET A 62 -28.16 -7.28 -10.00
CA MET A 62 -29.62 -7.27 -9.87
C MET A 62 -30.26 -6.10 -10.62
N LEU A 63 -29.69 -4.90 -10.50
CA LEU A 63 -30.17 -3.72 -11.23
C LEU A 63 -29.90 -3.83 -12.73
N THR A 64 -28.76 -4.39 -13.16
CA THR A 64 -28.48 -4.71 -14.56
C THR A 64 -29.50 -5.70 -15.13
N THR A 65 -29.92 -6.70 -14.35
CA THR A 65 -31.02 -7.60 -14.73
C THR A 65 -32.34 -6.84 -14.89
N VAL A 66 -32.68 -5.96 -13.95
CA VAL A 66 -33.89 -5.12 -14.04
C VAL A 66 -33.87 -4.27 -15.32
N TYR A 67 -32.76 -3.62 -15.64
CA TYR A 67 -32.63 -2.82 -16.87
C TYR A 67 -32.68 -3.68 -18.15
N GLY A 68 -32.14 -4.90 -18.13
CA GLY A 68 -32.24 -5.82 -19.27
C GLY A 68 -33.68 -6.29 -19.52
N VAL A 69 -34.42 -6.60 -18.45
CA VAL A 69 -35.85 -6.96 -18.53
C VAL A 69 -36.68 -5.76 -18.99
N ALA A 70 -36.43 -4.58 -18.43
CA ALA A 70 -37.12 -3.35 -18.81
C ALA A 70 -36.91 -3.00 -20.28
N ALA A 71 -35.67 -3.06 -20.79
CA ALA A 71 -35.36 -2.84 -22.20
C ALA A 71 -36.09 -3.82 -23.14
N THR A 72 -36.17 -5.10 -22.74
CA THR A 72 -36.87 -6.13 -23.52
C THR A 72 -38.39 -5.92 -23.50
N ALA A 73 -38.94 -5.53 -22.34
CA ALA A 73 -40.35 -5.25 -22.17
C ALA A 73 -40.78 -3.98 -22.93
N GLU A 74 -39.97 -2.92 -22.89
CA GLU A 74 -40.19 -1.70 -23.66
C GLU A 74 -40.24 -2.00 -25.17
N ALA A 75 -39.26 -2.75 -25.68
CA ALA A 75 -39.25 -3.18 -27.07
C ALA A 75 -40.52 -3.98 -27.43
N ALA A 76 -40.93 -4.92 -26.59
CA ALA A 76 -42.14 -5.72 -26.83
C ALA A 76 -43.43 -4.87 -26.83
N VAL A 77 -43.51 -3.86 -25.96
CA VAL A 77 -44.65 -2.93 -25.89
C VAL A 77 -44.71 -2.05 -27.13
N LEU A 78 -43.58 -1.47 -27.55
CA LEU A 78 -43.50 -0.65 -28.77
C LEU A 78 -43.95 -1.45 -30.00
N TYR A 79 -43.51 -2.71 -30.12
CA TYR A 79 -43.96 -3.61 -31.19
C TYR A 79 -45.44 -4.00 -31.11
N HIS A 80 -46.03 -4.01 -29.92
CA HIS A 80 -47.46 -4.35 -29.75
C HIS A 80 -48.39 -3.19 -30.13
N PHE A 81 -47.99 -1.96 -29.83
CA PHE A 81 -48.83 -0.76 -30.07
C PHE A 81 -48.78 -0.24 -31.50
N ASP A 82 -47.72 -0.52 -32.25
CA ASP A 82 -47.54 0.07 -33.59
C ASP A 82 -48.40 -0.58 -34.69
N ASP A 83 -49.32 -1.49 -34.32
CA ASP A 83 -50.29 -2.20 -35.16
C ASP A 83 -49.76 -2.69 -36.54
N PHE A 84 -48.44 -2.91 -36.61
CA PHE A 84 -47.75 -3.52 -37.73
C PHE A 84 -47.86 -5.05 -37.60
N THR A 85 -49.07 -5.52 -37.31
CA THR A 85 -49.44 -6.91 -37.01
C THR A 85 -49.25 -7.85 -38.22
N CYS A 86 -48.98 -7.34 -39.42
CA CYS A 86 -48.60 -8.15 -40.59
C CYS A 86 -47.09 -8.42 -40.72
N SER A 87 -46.21 -7.79 -39.92
CA SER A 87 -44.79 -8.16 -39.89
C SER A 87 -44.28 -8.37 -38.46
N MET A 88 -44.81 -9.40 -37.81
CA MET A 88 -43.95 -10.23 -36.95
C MET A 88 -42.92 -10.99 -37.83
N GLY A 89 -42.21 -10.24 -38.68
CA GLY A 89 -41.19 -10.75 -39.58
C GLY A 89 -39.93 -11.10 -38.81
N MET A 90 -38.97 -11.70 -39.51
CA MET A 90 -37.65 -12.01 -38.96
C MET A 90 -37.02 -10.80 -38.23
N ARG A 91 -37.30 -9.56 -38.66
CA ARG A 91 -36.74 -8.33 -38.08
C ARG A 91 -37.09 -8.09 -36.60
N GLY A 92 -38.36 -8.00 -36.22
CA GLY A 92 -38.75 -7.72 -34.82
C GLY A 92 -38.30 -8.84 -33.85
N ARG A 93 -38.35 -10.09 -34.31
CA ARG A 93 -37.81 -11.24 -33.57
C ARG A 93 -36.30 -11.15 -33.38
N ASN A 94 -35.56 -10.74 -34.41
CA ASN A 94 -34.11 -10.56 -34.34
C ASN A 94 -33.71 -9.42 -33.39
N GLU A 95 -34.46 -8.31 -33.39
CA GLU A 95 -34.18 -7.16 -32.52
C GLU A 95 -34.48 -7.48 -31.03
N LEU A 96 -35.60 -8.15 -30.73
CA LEU A 96 -35.89 -8.65 -29.37
C LEU A 96 -34.83 -9.67 -28.90
N ALA A 97 -34.42 -10.59 -29.78
CA ALA A 97 -33.37 -11.56 -29.46
C ALA A 97 -32.02 -10.87 -29.20
N LEU A 98 -31.69 -9.81 -29.95
CA LEU A 98 -30.48 -9.01 -29.75
C LEU A 98 -30.51 -8.27 -28.40
N ILE A 99 -31.61 -7.59 -28.06
CA ILE A 99 -31.74 -6.87 -26.78
C ILE A 99 -31.65 -7.84 -25.60
N ALA A 100 -32.36 -8.97 -25.67
CA ALA A 100 -32.29 -10.01 -24.65
C ALA A 100 -30.87 -10.61 -24.53
N GLY A 101 -30.19 -10.84 -25.66
CA GLY A 101 -28.82 -11.33 -25.72
C GLY A 101 -27.82 -10.35 -25.09
N VAL A 102 -27.91 -9.06 -25.43
CA VAL A 102 -27.09 -7.99 -24.83
C VAL A 102 -27.38 -7.85 -23.33
N GLY A 103 -28.64 -7.96 -22.91
CA GLY A 103 -29.03 -7.99 -21.50
C GLY A 103 -28.40 -9.15 -20.74
N ALA A 104 -28.48 -10.37 -21.29
CA ALA A 104 -27.87 -11.56 -20.70
C ALA A 104 -26.34 -11.46 -20.63
N ALA A 105 -25.69 -10.99 -21.71
CA ALA A 105 -24.24 -10.75 -21.73
C ALA A 105 -23.81 -9.68 -20.72
N SER A 106 -24.60 -8.61 -20.57
CA SER A 106 -24.37 -7.53 -19.60
C SER A 106 -24.45 -8.03 -18.15
N VAL A 107 -25.45 -8.87 -17.85
CA VAL A 107 -25.56 -9.54 -16.54
C VAL A 107 -24.37 -10.47 -16.31
N LEU A 108 -24.01 -11.30 -17.30
CA LEU A 108 -22.87 -12.21 -17.20
C LEU A 108 -21.55 -11.46 -16.95
N LEU A 109 -21.31 -10.37 -17.67
CA LEU A 109 -20.14 -9.52 -17.50
C LEU A 109 -20.11 -8.89 -16.10
N THR A 110 -21.25 -8.40 -15.60
CA THR A 110 -21.37 -7.83 -14.25
C THR A 110 -21.13 -8.89 -13.17
N LEU A 111 -21.62 -10.12 -13.36
CA LEU A 111 -21.38 -11.25 -12.47
C LEU A 111 -19.90 -11.67 -12.48
N ARG A 112 -19.26 -11.72 -13.65
CA ARG A 112 -17.82 -12.00 -13.76
C ARG A 112 -16.99 -10.90 -13.11
N ARG A 113 -17.25 -9.62 -13.41
CA ARG A 113 -16.61 -8.47 -12.78
C ARG A 113 -16.69 -8.55 -11.25
N ARG A 114 -17.88 -8.83 -10.69
CA ARG A 114 -18.06 -9.05 -9.25
C ARG A 114 -17.22 -10.20 -8.70
N ARG A 115 -17.02 -11.29 -9.45
CA ARG A 115 -16.15 -12.40 -9.03
C ARG A 115 -14.67 -12.01 -9.06
N TYR A 116 -14.24 -11.26 -10.08
CA TYR A 116 -12.87 -10.73 -10.18
C TYR A 116 -12.58 -9.71 -9.06
N ASP A 117 -13.46 -8.74 -8.86
CA ASP A 117 -13.33 -7.73 -7.79
C ASP A 117 -13.23 -8.40 -6.41
N ARG A 118 -14.10 -9.40 -6.14
CA ARG A 118 -14.06 -10.17 -4.87
C ARG A 118 -12.77 -10.98 -4.69
N ARG A 119 -12.12 -11.41 -5.77
CA ARG A 119 -10.87 -12.18 -5.69
C ARG A 119 -9.69 -11.28 -5.35
N ILE A 120 -9.65 -10.07 -5.92
CA ILE A 120 -8.66 -9.05 -5.59
C ILE A 120 -8.82 -8.61 -4.12
N THR A 121 -10.04 -8.32 -3.66
CA THR A 121 -10.27 -7.95 -2.25
C THR A 121 -9.92 -9.08 -1.26
N ARG A 122 -10.12 -10.35 -1.63
CA ARG A 122 -9.81 -11.48 -0.74
C ARG A 122 -8.30 -11.74 -0.61
N ILE A 123 -7.52 -11.50 -1.67
CA ILE A 123 -6.04 -11.66 -1.61
C ILE A 123 -5.39 -10.53 -0.82
N GLY A 124 -5.90 -9.30 -0.93
CA GLY A 124 -5.40 -8.16 -0.15
C GLY A 124 -5.51 -8.31 1.34
N ASN A 125 -6.68 -8.73 1.83
CA ASN A 125 -6.88 -8.93 3.25
C ASN A 125 -5.94 -10.02 3.83
N VAL A 126 -5.52 -11.01 3.02
CA VAL A 126 -4.60 -12.07 3.47
C VAL A 126 -3.15 -11.57 3.49
N ALA A 127 -2.71 -10.88 2.44
CA ALA A 127 -1.36 -10.32 2.40
C ALA A 127 -1.18 -9.26 3.50
N GLU A 128 -2.20 -8.42 3.74
CA GLU A 128 -2.17 -7.37 4.76
C GLU A 128 -2.14 -8.02 6.15
N ALA A 129 -3.00 -9.00 6.41
CA ALA A 129 -2.98 -9.76 7.65
C ALA A 129 -1.64 -10.51 7.87
N ALA A 130 -1.05 -11.07 6.81
CA ALA A 130 0.24 -11.74 6.88
C ALA A 130 1.36 -10.74 7.19
N GLN A 131 1.36 -9.56 6.58
CA GLN A 131 2.33 -8.51 6.86
C GLN A 131 2.24 -8.03 8.31
N TYR A 132 1.04 -7.75 8.81
CA TYR A 132 0.81 -7.39 10.21
C TYR A 132 1.17 -8.53 11.18
N ALA A 133 1.11 -9.79 10.75
CA ALA A 133 1.55 -10.92 11.55
C ALA A 133 3.09 -11.04 11.63
N VAL A 134 3.80 -10.51 10.63
CA VAL A 134 5.26 -10.58 10.52
C VAL A 134 5.94 -9.39 11.21
N LEU A 135 5.36 -8.19 11.07
CA LEU A 135 5.86 -6.96 11.69
C LEU A 135 5.68 -7.01 13.22
N PRO A 136 6.73 -6.72 14.01
CA PRO A 136 6.65 -6.77 15.46
C PRO A 136 5.85 -5.58 16.01
N ARG A 137 5.07 -5.83 17.06
CA ARG A 137 4.60 -4.78 17.95
C ARG A 137 5.75 -4.38 18.87
N LEU A 138 6.47 -3.33 18.52
CA LEU A 138 7.59 -2.88 19.32
C LEU A 138 7.11 -2.36 20.69
N PRO A 139 7.73 -2.80 21.80
CA PRO A 139 7.51 -2.16 23.09
C PRO A 139 8.07 -0.74 23.07
N ALA A 140 7.63 0.10 24.01
CA ALA A 140 8.14 1.48 24.13
C ALA A 140 9.64 1.54 24.44
N ARG A 141 10.24 0.43 24.88
CA ARG A 141 11.66 0.28 25.20
C ARG A 141 12.11 -1.17 24.98
N VAL A 142 13.30 -1.33 24.42
CA VAL A 142 14.03 -2.60 24.26
C VAL A 142 15.42 -2.38 24.86
N GLY A 143 15.82 -3.15 25.88
CA GLY A 143 17.04 -2.88 26.64
C GLY A 143 17.12 -1.42 27.12
N ASP A 144 18.25 -0.78 26.86
CA ASP A 144 18.50 0.64 27.16
C ASP A 144 18.14 1.59 26.00
N VAL A 145 17.22 1.21 25.11
CA VAL A 145 16.79 2.02 23.96
C VAL A 145 15.27 2.18 23.94
N GLU A 146 14.80 3.43 24.02
CA GLU A 146 13.40 3.76 23.75
C GLU A 146 13.10 3.64 22.26
N CYS A 147 11.92 3.09 21.94
CA CYS A 147 11.53 2.75 20.59
C CYS A 147 10.15 3.32 20.26
N SER A 148 9.99 3.81 19.04
CA SER A 148 8.67 4.04 18.44
C SER A 148 8.74 3.75 16.95
N ALA A 149 7.88 2.85 16.47
CA ALA A 149 7.65 2.65 15.06
C ALA A 149 6.32 3.27 14.62
N LEU A 150 6.26 3.71 13.38
CA LEU A 150 5.04 4.07 12.69
C LEU A 150 5.08 3.41 11.31
N TYR A 151 4.04 2.67 10.99
CA TYR A 151 3.82 2.10 9.67
C TYR A 151 2.46 2.54 9.11
N ARG A 152 2.43 2.92 7.84
CA ARG A 152 1.22 3.30 7.09
C ARG A 152 1.33 2.74 5.69
N SER A 153 0.38 1.88 5.30
CA SER A 153 0.30 1.44 3.92
C SER A 153 -0.41 2.48 3.06
N ALA A 154 0.11 2.72 1.87
CA ALA A 154 -0.51 3.58 0.85
C ALA A 154 -1.37 2.79 -0.15
N GLN A 155 -1.30 1.46 -0.16
CA GLN A 155 -1.83 0.66 -1.25
C GLN A 155 -3.32 0.29 -1.04
N ILE A 156 -4.15 0.59 -2.05
CA ILE A 156 -5.56 0.21 -2.08
C ILE A 156 -5.69 -1.20 -2.69
N GLY A 157 -6.13 -2.19 -1.92
CA GLY A 157 -6.56 -3.50 -2.44
C GLY A 157 -5.61 -4.66 -2.11
N ALA A 158 -5.16 -5.40 -3.13
CA ALA A 158 -4.40 -6.67 -2.96
C ALA A 158 -2.91 -6.52 -2.69
N MET A 159 -2.47 -5.28 -2.57
CA MET A 159 -1.10 -4.86 -2.75
C MET A 159 -0.64 -4.40 -1.36
N VAL A 160 0.44 -5.01 -0.89
CA VAL A 160 0.97 -4.86 0.46
C VAL A 160 2.46 -4.62 0.29
N GLY A 161 3.01 -3.57 0.90
CA GLY A 161 4.40 -3.19 0.65
C GLY A 161 5.44 -4.06 1.33
N GLY A 162 6.69 -3.77 0.99
CA GLY A 162 7.88 -4.49 1.41
C GLY A 162 8.54 -3.93 2.67
N ASP A 163 8.02 -2.81 3.19
CA ASP A 163 8.54 -2.12 4.38
C ASP A 163 8.62 -3.04 5.60
N LEU A 164 9.80 -3.06 6.22
CA LEU A 164 10.12 -3.90 7.38
C LEU A 164 10.88 -3.14 8.45
N TYR A 165 10.65 -3.53 9.70
CA TYR A 165 11.47 -3.09 10.83
C TYR A 165 11.43 -4.08 11.99
N ASP A 166 12.49 -4.10 12.80
CA ASP A 166 12.53 -4.83 14.08
C ASP A 166 13.59 -4.24 15.00
N VAL A 167 13.43 -4.46 16.32
CA VAL A 167 14.38 -4.03 17.35
C VAL A 167 14.52 -5.15 18.37
N ARG A 168 15.74 -5.55 18.67
CA ARG A 168 16.07 -6.69 19.53
C ARG A 168 17.14 -6.31 20.54
N ASP A 169 16.92 -6.76 21.77
CA ASP A 169 17.96 -6.79 22.79
C ASP A 169 18.79 -8.05 22.58
N THR A 170 20.11 -7.91 22.52
CA THR A 170 21.01 -9.01 22.15
C THR A 170 22.26 -9.00 23.03
N PRO A 171 23.05 -10.09 23.04
CA PRO A 171 24.31 -10.14 23.80
C PRO A 171 25.33 -9.04 23.42
N TYR A 172 25.11 -8.36 22.29
CA TYR A 172 26.00 -7.34 21.73
C TYR A 172 25.38 -5.94 21.79
N GLY A 173 24.35 -5.75 22.63
CA GLY A 173 23.59 -4.51 22.74
C GLY A 173 22.32 -4.53 21.89
N VAL A 174 21.53 -3.46 22.00
CA VAL A 174 20.29 -3.35 21.22
C VAL A 174 20.63 -3.20 19.75
N ARG A 175 19.94 -3.94 18.89
CA ARG A 175 20.09 -3.89 17.44
C ARG A 175 18.75 -3.71 16.76
N ALA A 176 18.74 -2.99 15.65
CA ALA A 176 17.56 -2.74 14.86
C ALA A 176 17.82 -2.92 13.37
N ILE A 177 16.74 -3.19 12.64
CA ILE A 177 16.70 -3.19 11.18
C ILE A 177 15.52 -2.33 10.73
N VAL A 178 15.73 -1.58 9.66
CA VAL A 178 14.66 -0.98 8.84
C VAL A 178 14.99 -1.28 7.38
N GLY A 179 14.00 -1.58 6.56
CA GLY A 179 14.23 -1.85 5.16
C GLY A 179 12.95 -1.80 4.33
N ASP A 180 13.12 -1.89 3.03
CA ASP A 180 12.04 -2.07 2.08
C ASP A 180 12.42 -3.14 1.04
N VAL A 181 11.50 -4.07 0.80
CA VAL A 181 11.65 -5.14 -0.17
C VAL A 181 11.03 -4.70 -1.50
N LYS A 182 11.81 -4.75 -2.57
CA LYS A 182 11.31 -4.46 -3.92
C LYS A 182 10.14 -5.37 -4.27
N GLY A 183 9.04 -4.75 -4.68
CA GLY A 183 7.83 -5.42 -5.13
C GLY A 183 6.68 -5.27 -4.15
N HIS A 184 5.61 -6.03 -4.34
CA HIS A 184 4.40 -5.91 -3.53
C HIS A 184 3.65 -7.23 -3.44
N GLY A 185 2.76 -7.33 -2.46
CA GLY A 185 1.89 -8.48 -2.25
C GLY A 185 2.61 -9.63 -1.56
N LEU A 186 2.12 -10.86 -1.75
CA LEU A 186 2.52 -12.01 -0.94
C LEU A 186 4.01 -12.38 -1.10
N GLU A 187 4.59 -12.13 -2.26
CA GLU A 187 6.02 -12.38 -2.50
C GLU A 187 6.90 -11.43 -1.67
N ALA A 188 6.61 -10.13 -1.67
CA ALA A 188 7.31 -9.15 -0.83
C ALA A 188 7.17 -9.49 0.66
N VAL A 189 5.95 -9.84 1.11
CA VAL A 189 5.69 -10.26 2.50
C VAL A 189 6.48 -11.52 2.89
N SER A 190 6.61 -12.49 1.98
CA SER A 190 7.39 -13.71 2.24
C SER A 190 8.88 -13.42 2.38
N THR A 191 9.42 -12.53 1.55
CA THR A 191 10.83 -12.10 1.60
C THR A 191 11.10 -11.27 2.85
N MET A 192 10.20 -10.35 3.21
CA MET A 192 10.25 -9.62 4.48
C MET A 192 10.31 -10.59 5.68
N ALA A 193 9.44 -11.61 5.71
CA ALA A 193 9.41 -12.59 6.79
C ALA A 193 10.72 -13.38 6.89
N ALA A 194 11.30 -13.76 5.74
CA ALA A 194 12.58 -14.45 5.67
C ALA A 194 13.75 -13.56 6.16
N LEU A 195 13.78 -12.29 5.76
CA LEU A 195 14.78 -11.32 6.22
C LEU A 195 14.67 -11.05 7.71
N LEU A 196 13.46 -10.80 8.23
CA LEU A 196 13.25 -10.58 9.65
C LEU A 196 13.58 -11.81 10.48
N GLY A 197 13.21 -13.02 10.02
CA GLY A 197 13.62 -14.27 10.66
C GLY A 197 15.14 -14.42 10.71
N THR A 198 15.81 -14.15 9.58
CA THR A 198 17.28 -14.22 9.48
C THR A 198 17.95 -13.19 10.38
N PHE A 199 17.43 -11.96 10.42
CA PHE A 199 17.91 -10.90 11.31
C PHE A 199 17.82 -11.34 12.77
N ARG A 200 16.64 -11.83 13.19
CA ARG A 200 16.37 -12.24 14.59
C ARG A 200 17.33 -13.31 15.09
N GLU A 201 17.71 -14.27 14.24
CA GLU A 201 18.69 -15.29 14.58
C GLU A 201 20.13 -14.73 14.51
N ALA A 202 20.48 -14.06 13.41
CA ALA A 202 21.84 -13.58 13.17
C ALA A 202 22.33 -12.62 14.27
N VAL A 203 21.45 -11.78 14.80
CA VAL A 203 21.83 -10.80 15.83
C VAL A 203 22.13 -11.40 17.21
N LEU A 204 21.73 -12.65 17.45
CA LEU A 204 22.06 -13.40 18.67
C LEU A 204 23.47 -13.99 18.60
N ASP A 205 23.89 -14.43 17.41
CA ASP A 205 25.13 -15.19 17.23
C ASP A 205 26.32 -14.34 16.76
N LEU A 206 26.07 -13.26 16.01
CA LEU A 206 27.12 -12.52 15.31
C LEU A 206 27.47 -11.20 16.01
N PRO A 207 28.72 -10.97 16.44
CA PRO A 207 29.11 -9.72 17.10
C PRO A 207 29.15 -8.49 16.19
N SER A 208 29.35 -8.66 14.88
CA SER A 208 29.48 -7.58 13.90
C SER A 208 28.17 -7.37 13.12
N LEU A 209 27.73 -6.12 12.98
CA LEU A 209 26.60 -5.80 12.10
C LEU A 209 26.90 -6.05 10.62
N ALA A 210 28.16 -5.94 10.20
CA ALA A 210 28.56 -6.28 8.83
C ALA A 210 28.38 -7.78 8.55
N ASP A 211 28.66 -8.63 9.54
CA ASP A 211 28.42 -10.08 9.41
C ASP A 211 26.92 -10.41 9.39
N VAL A 212 26.12 -9.66 10.17
CA VAL A 212 24.64 -9.74 10.09
C VAL A 212 24.16 -9.35 8.69
N ALA A 213 24.68 -8.28 8.09
CA ALA A 213 24.37 -7.90 6.72
C ALA A 213 24.76 -9.00 5.72
N GLY A 214 25.94 -9.59 5.87
CA GLY A 214 26.37 -10.73 5.05
C GLY A 214 25.45 -11.96 5.20
N ARG A 215 24.89 -12.19 6.39
CA ARG A 215 23.91 -13.26 6.61
C ARG A 215 22.59 -12.98 5.92
N LEU A 216 22.13 -11.73 5.92
CA LEU A 216 20.94 -11.30 5.19
C LEU A 216 21.14 -11.36 3.66
N GLU A 217 22.32 -10.96 3.17
CA GLU A 217 22.69 -11.08 1.77
C GLU A 217 22.60 -12.53 1.30
N ARG A 218 23.25 -13.44 2.04
CA ARG A 218 23.19 -14.87 1.75
C ARG A 218 21.76 -15.40 1.71
N ARG A 219 20.87 -14.90 2.59
CA ARG A 219 19.47 -15.29 2.57
C ARG A 219 18.78 -14.87 1.27
N MET A 220 19.01 -13.64 0.82
CA MET A 220 18.47 -13.14 -0.45
C MET A 220 18.99 -13.93 -1.64
N THR A 221 20.30 -14.24 -1.69
CA THR A 221 20.88 -15.05 -2.78
C THR A 221 20.21 -16.42 -2.88
N VAL A 222 19.98 -17.09 -1.75
CA VAL A 222 19.30 -18.39 -1.72
C VAL A 222 17.84 -18.29 -2.18
N ASP A 223 17.12 -17.27 -1.72
CA ASP A 223 15.71 -17.09 -2.09
C ASP A 223 15.56 -16.72 -3.57
N ASN A 224 16.44 -15.88 -4.13
CA ASN A 224 16.47 -15.56 -5.56
C ASN A 224 16.74 -16.80 -6.42
N ALA A 225 17.72 -17.62 -6.05
CA ALA A 225 18.05 -18.84 -6.77
C ALA A 225 16.91 -19.87 -6.73
N ALA A 226 16.20 -19.98 -5.59
CA ALA A 226 15.09 -20.92 -5.44
C ALA A 226 13.82 -20.51 -6.20
N ARG A 227 13.63 -19.21 -6.43
CA ARG A 227 12.41 -18.64 -7.01
C ARG A 227 12.58 -18.20 -8.46
N ASP A 228 13.79 -18.28 -9.02
CA ASP A 228 14.16 -17.70 -10.31
C ASP A 228 13.70 -16.23 -10.40
N ALA A 229 14.00 -15.47 -9.35
CA ALA A 229 13.49 -14.13 -9.13
C ALA A 229 14.62 -13.10 -8.97
N GLU A 230 14.33 -11.84 -9.30
CA GLU A 230 15.21 -10.69 -9.10
C GLU A 230 14.75 -9.86 -7.88
N LEU A 231 14.65 -10.51 -6.72
CA LEU A 231 14.28 -9.86 -5.47
C LEU A 231 15.50 -9.14 -4.90
N PHE A 232 15.29 -7.90 -4.45
CA PHE A 232 16.27 -7.18 -3.66
C PHE A 232 15.57 -6.42 -2.54
N ALA A 233 16.30 -6.06 -1.50
CA ALA A 233 15.77 -5.26 -0.41
C ALA A 233 16.78 -4.18 -0.01
N THR A 234 16.30 -2.95 0.18
CA THR A 234 17.10 -1.96 0.89
C THR A 234 17.01 -2.25 2.38
N ALA A 235 18.12 -2.11 3.10
CA ALA A 235 18.12 -2.23 4.56
C ALA A 235 19.15 -1.32 5.22
N VAL A 236 18.83 -0.85 6.42
CA VAL A 236 19.77 -0.27 7.36
C VAL A 236 19.78 -1.11 8.63
N LEU A 237 20.97 -1.53 9.04
CA LEU A 237 21.20 -2.17 10.33
C LEU A 237 21.77 -1.16 11.30
N ILE A 238 21.26 -1.17 12.53
CA ILE A 238 21.65 -0.23 13.58
C ILE A 238 22.01 -1.05 14.82
N GLY A 239 23.13 -0.73 15.45
CA GLY A 239 23.56 -1.35 16.71
C GLY A 239 23.96 -0.28 17.71
N PHE A 240 23.51 -0.44 18.95
CA PHE A 240 23.78 0.49 20.03
C PHE A 240 24.89 -0.05 20.93
N ALA A 241 25.88 0.80 21.18
CA ALA A 241 26.90 0.61 22.19
C ALA A 241 26.88 1.80 23.16
N PRO A 242 27.49 1.70 24.35
CA PRO A 242 27.56 2.83 25.28
C PRO A 242 28.17 4.08 24.62
N GLY A 243 27.36 5.12 24.44
CA GLY A 243 27.78 6.42 23.88
C GLY A 243 27.95 6.47 22.35
N GLU A 244 27.69 5.37 21.65
CA GLU A 244 27.91 5.26 20.20
C GLU A 244 26.81 4.44 19.52
N VAL A 245 26.63 4.70 18.23
CA VAL A 245 25.79 3.90 17.34
C VAL A 245 26.59 3.45 16.15
N GLU A 246 26.41 2.18 15.78
CA GLU A 246 26.97 1.58 14.57
C GLU A 246 25.85 1.43 13.54
N VAL A 247 26.13 1.81 12.28
CA VAL A 247 25.17 1.76 11.17
C VAL A 247 25.79 1.05 9.98
N VAL A 248 25.07 0.09 9.38
CA VAL A 248 25.39 -0.53 8.09
C VAL A 248 24.28 -0.20 7.11
N LEU A 249 24.65 0.40 5.97
CA LEU A 249 23.71 0.78 4.91
C LEU A 249 23.81 -0.19 3.73
N CYS A 250 22.72 -0.90 3.44
CA CYS A 250 22.56 -1.79 2.30
C CYS A 250 21.52 -1.18 1.34
N GLY A 251 21.93 -0.18 0.56
CA GLY A 251 21.07 0.55 -0.39
C GLY A 251 20.02 1.47 0.24
N HIS A 252 19.79 1.37 1.56
CA HIS A 252 18.78 2.14 2.26
C HIS A 252 19.22 3.60 2.49
N PRO A 253 18.27 4.57 2.49
CA PRO A 253 18.58 5.94 2.88
C PRO A 253 19.21 6.06 4.28
N SER A 254 20.16 6.98 4.42
CA SER A 254 20.82 7.25 5.70
C SER A 254 19.83 7.67 6.79
N PRO A 255 19.87 7.08 8.00
CA PRO A 255 19.06 7.53 9.12
C PRO A 255 19.53 8.91 9.62
N PHE A 256 18.65 9.62 10.32
CA PHE A 256 18.91 10.95 10.86
C PHE A 256 19.23 10.89 12.35
N ARG A 257 20.33 11.50 12.78
CA ARG A 257 20.60 11.85 14.17
C ARG A 257 20.03 13.23 14.48
N LEU A 258 19.27 13.29 15.55
CA LEU A 258 18.61 14.49 16.08
C LEU A 258 19.21 14.81 17.46
N THR A 259 19.98 15.89 17.53
CA THR A 259 20.73 16.30 18.74
C THR A 259 20.50 17.79 18.99
N GLY A 260 19.84 18.15 20.09
CA GLY A 260 19.80 19.53 20.61
C GLY A 260 19.40 20.61 19.60
N GLY A 261 18.51 20.31 18.63
CA GLY A 261 18.10 21.23 17.56
C GLY A 261 18.83 21.04 16.22
N SER A 262 19.87 20.20 16.18
CA SER A 262 20.58 19.83 14.95
C SER A 262 20.06 18.50 14.39
N VAL A 263 20.14 18.38 13.07
CA VAL A 263 19.78 17.18 12.30
C VAL A 263 20.99 16.86 11.43
N ALA A 264 21.48 15.62 11.49
CA ALA A 264 22.58 15.13 10.68
C ALA A 264 22.25 13.73 10.15
N ARG A 265 22.73 13.37 8.96
CA ARG A 265 22.65 12.00 8.45
C ARG A 265 23.73 11.14 9.10
N LEU A 266 23.41 9.89 9.38
CA LEU A 266 24.33 8.88 9.90
C LEU A 266 24.70 7.86 8.83
N GLY A 267 25.87 7.24 8.99
CA GLY A 267 26.43 6.29 8.04
C GLY A 267 27.42 6.94 7.08
N GLY A 268 27.84 6.16 6.09
CA GLY A 268 28.75 6.58 5.03
C GLY A 268 28.17 6.22 3.66
N ASP A 269 29.05 5.91 2.71
CA ASP A 269 28.62 5.45 1.39
C ASP A 269 27.86 4.11 1.53
N PRO A 270 26.65 4.00 0.96
CA PRO A 270 25.86 2.79 1.07
C PRO A 270 26.50 1.65 0.26
N SER A 271 26.49 0.45 0.84
CA SER A 271 26.68 -0.77 0.05
C SER A 271 25.46 -1.00 -0.84
N PRO A 272 25.54 -1.84 -1.90
CA PRO A 272 24.37 -2.20 -2.69
C PRO A 272 23.21 -2.76 -1.84
N PRO A 273 21.97 -2.70 -2.35
CA PRO A 273 20.83 -3.39 -1.74
C PRO A 273 21.11 -4.89 -1.53
N LEU A 274 20.46 -5.46 -0.52
CA LEU A 274 20.52 -6.89 -0.25
C LEU A 274 19.97 -7.68 -1.44
N GLY A 275 20.67 -8.74 -1.85
CA GLY A 275 20.38 -9.53 -3.06
C GLY A 275 21.07 -9.02 -4.32
N LEU A 276 21.79 -7.88 -4.23
CA LEU A 276 22.62 -7.33 -5.29
C LEU A 276 24.09 -7.21 -4.86
N GLY A 277 24.53 -8.05 -3.91
CA GLY A 277 25.88 -8.02 -3.35
C GLY A 277 27.00 -8.24 -4.38
N ASP A 278 26.72 -8.92 -5.49
CA ASP A 278 27.68 -9.13 -6.58
C ASP A 278 28.11 -7.82 -7.27
N LEU A 279 27.36 -6.73 -7.08
CA LEU A 279 27.71 -5.39 -7.55
C LEU A 279 28.68 -4.65 -6.62
N ALA A 280 28.92 -5.18 -5.42
CA ALA A 280 29.74 -4.51 -4.42
C ALA A 280 31.24 -4.73 -4.69
N ALA A 281 32.04 -3.69 -4.46
CA ALA A 281 33.50 -3.79 -4.52
C ALA A 281 34.12 -4.44 -3.26
N GLY A 282 33.32 -4.69 -2.22
CA GLY A 282 33.77 -5.23 -0.94
C GLY A 282 32.61 -5.51 0.01
N PRO A 283 32.89 -6.06 1.21
CA PRO A 283 31.85 -6.38 2.19
C PRO A 283 31.16 -5.12 2.72
N PRO A 284 29.93 -5.24 3.25
CA PRO A 284 29.24 -4.12 3.89
C PRO A 284 30.07 -3.48 4.99
N MET A 285 30.16 -2.15 4.97
CA MET A 285 30.94 -1.39 5.95
C MET A 285 30.07 -0.86 7.08
N ALA A 286 30.51 -1.08 8.31
CA ALA A 286 29.92 -0.51 9.51
C ALA A 286 30.55 0.85 9.83
N VAL A 287 29.70 1.86 10.02
CA VAL A 287 30.11 3.22 10.38
C VAL A 287 29.67 3.50 11.81
N ARG A 288 30.62 3.83 12.67
CA ARG A 288 30.37 4.20 14.06
C ARG A 288 30.31 5.71 14.21
N THR A 289 29.37 6.19 15.01
CA THR A 289 29.20 7.63 15.27
C THR A 289 28.78 7.85 16.71
N PRO A 290 29.25 8.92 17.39
CA PRO A 290 28.78 9.25 18.72
C PRO A 290 27.27 9.46 18.77
N LEU A 291 26.62 8.88 19.78
CA LEU A 291 25.20 9.06 20.06
C LEU A 291 24.98 9.14 21.57
N ALA A 292 24.68 10.34 22.06
CA ALA A 292 24.55 10.56 23.50
C ALA A 292 23.16 10.11 24.00
N PRO A 293 23.03 9.73 25.28
CA PRO A 293 21.73 9.49 25.89
C PRO A 293 20.77 10.68 25.68
N GLY A 294 19.61 10.38 25.10
CA GLY A 294 18.60 11.38 24.78
C GLY A 294 18.65 11.96 23.36
N ASP A 295 19.71 11.70 22.58
CA ASP A 295 19.69 11.92 21.14
C ASP A 295 18.69 10.96 20.49
N VAL A 296 18.09 11.37 19.37
CA VAL A 296 17.14 10.52 18.65
C VAL A 296 17.73 10.12 17.31
N LEU A 297 17.68 8.83 17.00
CA LEU A 297 17.94 8.30 15.68
C LEU A 297 16.58 8.03 15.01
N LEU A 298 16.36 8.59 13.82
CA LEU A 298 15.17 8.34 13.01
C LEU A 298 15.59 7.69 11.68
N ALA A 299 15.20 6.43 11.50
CA ALA A 299 15.26 5.75 10.21
C ALA A 299 13.87 5.80 9.55
N CYS A 300 13.83 5.98 8.24
CA CYS A 300 12.60 5.97 7.47
C CYS A 300 12.84 5.38 6.08
N THR A 301 11.83 4.72 5.53
CA THR A 301 11.84 4.21 4.15
C THR A 301 11.71 5.35 3.14
N ASP A 302 11.95 5.04 1.88
CA ASP A 302 11.87 5.99 0.76
C ASP A 302 10.46 6.56 0.57
N GLY A 303 9.39 5.84 0.93
CA GLY A 303 8.03 6.40 0.94
C GLY A 303 7.88 7.70 1.74
N VAL A 304 8.76 7.97 2.72
CA VAL A 304 8.85 9.27 3.41
C VAL A 304 9.68 10.29 2.64
N LEU A 305 10.85 9.90 2.13
CA LEU A 305 11.81 10.81 1.51
C LEU A 305 11.46 11.18 0.07
N GLU A 306 10.83 10.25 -0.64
CA GLU A 306 10.40 10.37 -2.04
C GLU A 306 8.96 10.87 -2.19
N SER A 307 8.25 11.05 -1.08
CA SER A 307 6.93 11.69 -1.02
C SER A 307 6.95 13.09 -1.65
N ARG A 308 5.91 13.41 -2.45
CA ARG A 308 5.86 14.66 -3.24
C ARG A 308 4.59 15.46 -3.01
N ASP A 309 4.71 16.77 -3.08
CA ASP A 309 3.54 17.66 -3.17
C ASP A 309 2.88 17.62 -4.56
N ALA A 310 1.76 18.33 -4.71
CA ALA A 310 1.04 18.45 -5.98
C ALA A 310 1.88 19.09 -7.13
N PHE A 311 3.02 19.72 -6.80
CA PHE A 311 3.95 20.31 -7.76
C PHE A 311 5.17 19.39 -8.02
N GLY A 312 5.18 18.17 -7.50
CA GLY A 312 6.24 17.17 -7.68
C GLY A 312 7.49 17.39 -6.82
N ARG A 313 7.45 18.33 -5.85
CA ARG A 313 8.59 18.64 -4.98
C ARG A 313 8.69 17.63 -3.85
N PHE A 314 9.90 17.11 -3.64
CA PHE A 314 10.19 16.18 -2.56
C PHE A 314 9.91 16.77 -1.17
N TYR A 315 9.42 15.93 -0.28
CA TYR A 315 9.19 16.26 1.12
C TYR A 315 10.51 16.62 1.80
N PRO A 316 10.68 17.87 2.30
CA PRO A 316 11.96 18.33 2.84
C PRO A 316 12.13 17.88 4.30
N LEU A 317 12.18 16.56 4.52
CA LEU A 317 12.20 15.92 5.84
C LEU A 317 13.28 16.51 6.75
N GLU A 318 14.52 16.63 6.29
CA GLU A 318 15.64 17.12 7.12
C GLU A 318 15.38 18.53 7.68
N ARG A 319 14.83 19.43 6.83
CA ARG A 319 14.48 20.79 7.24
C ARG A 319 13.32 20.78 8.24
N ARG A 320 12.31 19.93 8.00
CA ARG A 320 11.12 19.81 8.85
C ARG A 320 11.45 19.15 10.20
N LEU A 321 12.38 18.20 10.25
CA LEU A 321 12.85 17.59 11.50
C LEU A 321 13.37 18.61 12.51
N ARG A 322 13.99 19.71 12.04
CA ARG A 322 14.46 20.80 12.92
C ARG A 322 13.33 21.47 13.71
N THR A 323 12.11 21.54 13.17
CA THR A 323 10.97 22.17 13.86
C THR A 323 10.47 21.30 15.02
N PHE A 324 10.53 19.98 14.88
CA PHE A 324 10.18 19.02 15.93
C PHE A 324 11.17 18.98 17.09
N LEU A 325 12.34 19.60 16.94
CA LEU A 325 13.38 19.71 17.98
C LEU A 325 13.26 20.98 18.82
N VAL A 326 12.36 21.90 18.49
CA VAL A 326 12.17 23.15 19.24
C VAL A 326 11.35 22.88 20.50
N GLY A 327 11.98 22.98 21.67
CA GLY A 327 11.31 22.90 22.98
C GLY A 327 11.67 21.66 23.81
N ARG A 328 10.71 21.14 24.58
CA ARG A 328 10.91 19.94 25.43
C ARG A 328 11.03 18.68 24.58
N ARG A 329 11.93 17.76 24.96
CA ARG A 329 12.11 16.44 24.34
C ARG A 329 10.75 15.69 24.30
N PRO A 330 10.11 15.55 23.12
CA PRO A 330 8.84 14.85 23.06
C PRO A 330 9.04 13.33 23.23
N PRO A 331 7.99 12.59 23.61
CA PRO A 331 7.94 11.15 23.42
C PRO A 331 8.18 10.80 21.94
N LEU A 332 8.91 9.70 21.66
CA LEU A 332 9.23 9.29 20.28
C LEU A 332 7.98 9.08 19.43
N SER A 333 6.89 8.61 20.03
CA SER A 333 5.60 8.45 19.34
C SER A 333 4.99 9.76 18.86
N ARG A 334 5.25 10.88 19.53
CA ARG A 334 4.83 12.21 19.05
C ARG A 334 5.71 12.70 17.91
N LEU A 335 6.99 12.33 17.90
CA LEU A 335 7.88 12.66 16.78
C LEU A 335 7.42 11.93 15.52
N THR A 336 7.27 10.60 15.57
CA THR A 336 6.85 9.82 14.40
C THR A 336 5.46 10.21 13.91
N MET A 337 4.50 10.42 14.81
CA MET A 337 3.16 10.87 14.44
C MET A 337 3.15 12.30 13.90
N GLY A 338 3.95 13.20 14.47
CA GLY A 338 4.08 14.57 13.98
C GLY A 338 4.68 14.63 12.57
N VAL A 339 5.69 13.81 12.28
CA VAL A 339 6.26 13.70 10.93
C VAL A 339 5.23 13.12 9.96
N TRP A 340 4.43 12.14 10.39
CA TRP A 340 3.34 11.59 9.57
C TRP A 340 2.28 12.64 9.25
N ASP A 341 1.80 13.38 10.25
CA ASP A 341 0.77 14.41 10.05
C ASP A 341 1.29 15.52 9.12
N ASP A 342 2.52 15.99 9.32
CA ASP A 342 3.15 17.01 8.47
C ASP A 342 3.42 16.52 7.03
N LEU A 343 3.75 15.23 6.86
CA LEU A 343 3.89 14.61 5.55
C LEU A 343 2.53 14.54 4.84
N ARG A 344 1.49 14.07 5.53
CA ARG A 344 0.13 13.98 4.97
C ARG A 344 -0.41 15.36 4.60
N ASP A 345 -0.15 16.37 5.42
CA ASP A 345 -0.56 17.75 5.10
C ASP A 345 0.21 18.32 3.90
N PHE A 346 1.43 17.82 3.64
CA PHE A 346 2.25 18.22 2.49
C PHE A 346 1.88 17.50 1.19
N THR A 347 1.55 16.20 1.25
CA THR A 347 1.30 15.35 0.07
C THR A 347 -0.19 15.09 -0.23
N GLY A 348 -1.06 15.22 0.76
CA GLY A 348 -2.44 14.72 0.72
C GLY A 348 -2.49 13.22 1.03
N GLU A 349 -2.27 12.39 0.01
CA GLU A 349 -2.17 10.93 0.16
C GLU A 349 -0.80 10.45 -0.34
N PRO A 350 -0.01 9.75 0.51
CA PRO A 350 1.24 9.12 0.08
C PRO A 350 1.00 8.10 -1.04
N ALA A 351 1.92 8.04 -1.99
CA ALA A 351 1.86 7.08 -3.10
C ALA A 351 2.44 5.71 -2.74
N ASP A 352 3.29 5.66 -1.71
CA ASP A 352 4.00 4.46 -1.29
C ASP A 352 3.90 4.24 0.22
N ASP A 353 4.22 3.03 0.64
CA ASP A 353 4.22 2.63 2.04
C ASP A 353 5.23 3.45 2.85
N ILE A 354 4.87 3.74 4.09
CA ILE A 354 5.67 4.56 4.99
C ILE A 354 5.98 3.76 6.24
N ALA A 355 7.26 3.51 6.45
CA ALA A 355 7.82 3.04 7.70
C ALA A 355 8.78 4.07 8.29
N MET A 356 8.62 4.32 9.59
CA MET A 356 9.51 5.15 10.38
C MET A 356 9.84 4.42 11.68
N LEU A 357 11.12 4.39 12.04
CA LEU A 357 11.61 3.87 13.32
C LEU A 357 12.42 4.95 14.02
N ALA A 358 11.89 5.43 15.16
CA ALA A 358 12.59 6.34 16.05
C ALA A 358 13.16 5.56 17.24
N LEU A 359 14.45 5.77 17.51
CA LEU A 359 15.21 5.11 18.57
C LEU A 359 15.93 6.16 19.41
N ARG A 360 15.98 5.97 20.72
CA ARG A 360 16.69 6.88 21.64
C ARG A 360 17.39 6.09 22.73
N PRO A 361 18.74 6.08 22.79
CA PRO A 361 19.44 5.50 23.91
C PRO A 361 19.09 6.27 25.17
N VAL A 362 18.83 5.54 26.24
CA VAL A 362 18.60 6.09 27.58
C VAL A 362 19.78 5.76 28.47
N THR A 363 19.99 6.57 29.50
CA THR A 363 20.94 6.19 30.55
C THR A 363 20.40 4.94 31.24
N PRO A 364 21.21 3.88 31.41
CA PRO A 364 20.79 2.71 32.17
C PRO A 364 20.29 3.17 33.54
N GLY A 365 19.10 2.71 33.92
CA GLY A 365 18.55 2.98 35.25
C GLY A 365 19.52 2.43 36.29
N ARG A 366 19.96 3.31 37.21
CA ARG A 366 20.81 2.94 38.34
C ARG A 366 20.07 2.04 39.34
#